data_AF-A0A967I8X4-F1
#
_entry.id   AF-A0A967I8X4-F1
#
_cell.length_a   1.000
_cell.length_b   1.000
_cell.length_c   1.000
_cell.angle_alpha   90.00
_cell.angle_beta   90.00
_cell.angle_gamma   90.00
#
_symmetry.space_group_name_H-M   'P 1'
#
loop_
_entity.id
_entity.type
_entity.pdbx_description
1 polymer ?
#
loop_
_entity_poly.entity_id
_entity_poly.type
_entity_poly.pdbx_seq_one_letter_code
_entity_poly.pdbx_strand_id
1 'polypeptide(L)' 'PCIAFGMAERQDDLEGEVDLLFVPELNRWNGRTEVQLRVRDFRQAAAG' A
#
# COMPACT_ATOMS: atom_id res chain seq x y z
N PRO A 1 5.38 -7.01 -1.81
CA PRO A 1 5.68 -5.79 -1.01
C PRO A 1 4.61 -4.71 -1.23
N CYS A 2 4.32 -3.89 -0.22
CA CYS A 2 3.39 -2.77 -0.30
C CYS A 2 4.09 -1.51 0.21
N ILE A 3 4.02 -0.40 -0.51
CA ILE A 3 4.71 0.83 -0.13
C ILE A 3 3.85 2.07 -0.39
N ALA A 4 3.81 2.96 0.59
CA ALA A 4 3.16 4.26 0.53
C ALA A 4 4.20 5.37 0.77
N PHE A 5 4.17 6.41 -0.06
CA PHE A 5 5.06 7.57 0.07
C PHE A 5 4.24 8.79 0.48
N GLY A 6 4.75 9.58 1.44
CA GLY A 6 4.11 10.82 1.87
C GLY A 6 2.86 10.64 2.76
N MET A 7 2.66 9.45 3.34
CA MET A 7 1.45 9.12 4.12
C MET A 7 1.73 8.87 5.62
N ALA A 8 2.87 9.34 6.13
CA ALA A 8 3.28 9.06 7.53
C ALA A 8 2.30 9.64 8.56
N GLU A 9 1.73 10.82 8.30
CA GLU A 9 0.74 11.45 9.18
C GLU A 9 -0.59 10.70 9.26
N ARG A 10 -0.83 9.77 8.32
CA ARG A 10 -2.03 8.93 8.25
C ARG A 10 -1.75 7.50 8.70
N GLN A 11 -0.69 7.28 9.48
CA GLN A 11 -0.36 5.96 9.98
C GLN A 11 -1.47 5.35 10.84
N ASP A 12 -2.18 6.18 11.62
CA ASP A 12 -3.29 5.75 12.47
C ASP A 12 -4.49 5.24 11.66
N ASP A 13 -4.64 5.67 10.40
CA ASP A 13 -5.66 5.15 9.48
C ASP A 13 -5.34 3.69 9.04
N LEU A 14 -4.15 3.15 9.34
CA LEU A 14 -3.70 1.77 9.01
C LEU A 14 -3.91 0.77 10.16
N GLU A 15 -4.94 0.97 10.97
CA GLU A 15 -5.34 0.01 11.99
C GLU A 15 -6.44 -0.92 11.47
N GLY A 16 -6.37 -2.22 11.79
CA GLY A 16 -7.41 -3.17 11.39
C GLY A 16 -7.51 -3.42 9.87
N GLU A 17 -8.72 -3.64 9.37
CA GLU A 17 -8.98 -3.85 7.95
C GLU A 17 -9.10 -2.53 7.20
N VAL A 18 -8.40 -2.41 6.07
CA VAL A 18 -8.36 -1.20 5.25
C VAL A 18 -8.62 -1.50 3.79
N ASP A 19 -9.36 -0.61 3.14
CA ASP A 19 -9.50 -0.58 1.70
C ASP A 19 -8.30 0.17 1.11
N LEU A 20 -7.56 -0.50 0.22
CA LEU A 20 -6.37 0.06 -0.43
C LEU A 20 -6.65 0.43 -1.88
N LEU A 21 -6.33 1.66 -2.28
CA LEU A 21 -6.16 2.05 -3.67
C LEU A 21 -4.69 1.98 -4.04
N PHE A 22 -4.34 1.14 -5.01
CA PHE A 22 -2.94 0.93 -5.41
C PHE A 22 -2.77 0.72 -6.90
N VAL A 23 -1.52 0.86 -7.35
CA VAL A 23 -1.08 0.46 -8.70
C VAL A 23 -0.10 -0.71 -8.55
N PRO A 24 -0.33 -1.87 -9.19
CA PRO A 24 0.63 -2.95 -9.20
C PRO A 24 1.83 -2.61 -10.11
N GLU A 25 3.03 -2.91 -9.65
CA GLU A 25 4.28 -2.64 -10.37
C GLU A 25 5.23 -3.83 -10.26
N LEU A 26 6.11 -4.01 -11.26
CA LEU A 26 7.24 -4.93 -11.17
C LEU A 26 8.44 -4.20 -10.58
N ASN A 27 8.82 -4.55 -9.35
CA ASN A 27 10.06 -4.07 -8.75
C ASN A 27 11.22 -4.97 -9.17
N ARG A 28 12.25 -4.38 -9.78
CA ARG A 28 13.49 -5.06 -10.17
C ARG A 28 14.65 -4.54 -9.34
N TRP A 29 15.14 -5.37 -8.42
CA TRP A 29 16.23 -5.01 -7.53
C TRP A 29 17.15 -6.21 -7.27
N ASN A 30 18.47 -5.97 -7.34
CA ASN A 30 19.50 -6.98 -7.09
C ASN A 30 19.27 -8.32 -7.83
N GLY A 31 18.90 -8.24 -9.12
CA GLY A 31 18.61 -9.41 -9.96
C GLY A 31 17.28 -10.12 -9.66
N ARG A 32 16.50 -9.66 -8.69
CA ARG A 32 15.17 -10.19 -8.37
C ARG A 32 14.08 -9.34 -9.01
N THR A 33 12.99 -9.98 -9.40
CA THR A 33 11.78 -9.31 -9.89
C THR A 33 10.60 -9.75 -9.02
N GLU A 34 9.90 -8.79 -8.42
CA GLU A 34 8.76 -9.04 -7.55
C GLU A 34 7.61 -8.09 -7.87
N VAL A 35 6.37 -8.54 -7.64
CA VAL A 35 5.20 -7.65 -7.68
C VAL A 35 5.19 -6.78 -6.43
N GLN A 36 5.12 -5.47 -6.62
CA GLN A 36 4.98 -4.47 -5.57
C GLN A 36 3.69 -3.69 -5.76
N LEU A 37 2.98 -3.44 -4.66
CA LEU A 37 1.81 -2.57 -4.65
C LEU A 37 2.25 -1.17 -4.25
N ARG A 38 2.15 -0.21 -5.16
CA ARG A 38 2.39 1.20 -4.84
C ARG A 38 1.07 1.85 -4.47
N VAL A 39 0.94 2.17 -3.19
CA VAL A 39 -0.28 2.74 -2.62
C VAL A 39 -0.47 4.17 -3.12
N ARG A 40 -1.69 4.47 -3.54
CA ARG A 40 -2.15 5.81 -3.93
C ARG A 40 -2.97 6.44 -2.82
N ASP A 41 -3.79 5.64 -2.15
CA ASP A 41 -4.62 6.05 -1.02
C ASP A 41 -5.09 4.82 -0.23
N PHE A 42 -5.63 5.05 0.96
CA PHE A 42 -6.27 4.03 1.78
C PHE A 42 -7.29 4.64 2.73
N ARG A 43 -8.20 3.81 3.20
CA ARG A 43 -9.20 4.17 4.22
C ARG A 43 -9.56 2.95 5.05
N GLN A 44 -10.10 3.19 6.23
CA GLN A 44 -10.75 2.15 7.03
C GLN A 44 -11.82 1.42 6.21
N ALA A 45 -11.84 0.09 6.31
CA ALA A 45 -12.86 -0.71 5.66
C ALA A 45 -14.24 -0.32 6.21
N ALA A 46 -15.24 -0.28 5.33
CA ALA A 46 -16.61 -0.15 5.81
C ALA A 46 -16.97 -1.41 6.61
N ALA A 47 -17.72 -1.25 7.71
CA ALA A 47 -18.30 -2.41 8.39
C ALA A 47 -19.13 -3.20 7.38
N GLY A 48 -18.80 -4.48 7.22
CA GLY A 48 -19.49 -5.42 6.35
C GLY A 48 -20.87 -5.81 6.85
#